data_AF-A0A918MWN9-F1
#
_entry.id   AF-A0A918MWN9-F1
#
_cell.length_a   1.000
_cell.length_b   1.000
_cell.length_c   1.000
_cell.angle_alpha   90.00
_cell.angle_beta   90.00
_cell.angle_gamma   90.00
#
_symmetry.space_group_name_H-M   'P 1'
#
loop_
_entity.id
_entity.type
_entity.pdbx_description
1 polymer ?
#
loop_
_entity_poly.entity_id
_entity_poly.type
_entity_poly.pdbx_seq_one_letter_code
_entity_poly.pdbx_strand_id
1 'polypeptide(L)'
;MILNISRSIAHGLEKQIKQVVVVENKPGAKTALRAKQVTTSKPDGYTILMATGSTLLLNPMLYKKLSYDASDLVPIALVAETPLIFTVNNKIQVDSIESFIKLASSKKANMFTYASTGTGTSTFE
;
A
#
# COMPACT_ATOMS: atom_id res chain seq x y z
N MET A 1 -0.20 -8.31 -4.06
CA MET A 1 1.29 -8.33 -3.94
C MET A 1 1.82 -8.42 -2.50
N ILE A 2 1.40 -7.53 -1.59
CA ILE A 2 1.94 -7.42 -0.21
C ILE A 2 1.96 -8.76 0.55
N LEU A 3 0.89 -9.55 0.47
CA LEU A 3 0.80 -10.84 1.16
C LEU A 3 1.92 -11.82 0.75
N ASN A 4 2.29 -11.84 -0.54
CA ASN A 4 3.34 -12.74 -1.02
C ASN A 4 4.72 -12.31 -0.48
N ILE A 5 4.97 -11.00 -0.43
CA ILE A 5 6.19 -10.44 0.18
C ILE A 5 6.24 -10.79 1.67
N SER A 6 5.13 -10.61 2.40
CA SER A 6 5.05 -10.95 3.82
C SER A 6 5.34 -12.43 4.08
N ARG A 7 4.78 -13.34 3.26
CA ARG A 7 5.06 -14.79 3.38
C ARG A 7 6.52 -15.13 3.08
N SER A 8 7.11 -14.50 2.07
CA SER A 8 8.52 -14.70 1.73
C SER A 8 9.45 -14.26 2.87
N ILE A 9 9.17 -13.10 3.48
CA ILE A 9 9.92 -12.58 4.62
C ILE A 9 9.76 -13.47 5.84
N ALA A 10 8.52 -13.88 6.16
CA ALA A 10 8.23 -14.77 7.28
C ALA A 10 9.04 -16.07 7.18
N HIS A 11 9.07 -16.70 6.01
CA HIS A 11 9.87 -17.92 5.79
C HIS A 11 11.37 -17.71 6.02
N GLY A 12 11.91 -16.54 5.66
CA GLY A 12 13.29 -16.18 5.95
C GLY A 12 13.54 -15.97 7.45
N LEU A 13 12.64 -15.26 8.12
CA LEU A 13 12.71 -14.98 9.56
C LEU A 13 12.67 -16.25 10.40
N GLU A 14 11.75 -17.18 10.12
CA GLU A 14 11.62 -18.45 10.84
C GLU A 14 12.96 -19.22 10.91
N LYS A 15 13.72 -19.21 9.80
CA LYS A 15 15.03 -19.87 9.75
C LYS A 15 16.07 -19.20 10.64
N GLN A 16 16.00 -17.88 10.80
CA GLN A 16 16.95 -17.11 11.60
C GLN A 16 16.61 -17.14 13.09
N ILE A 17 15.36 -16.86 13.45
CA ILE A 17 14.94 -16.70 14.85
C ILE A 17 14.52 -18.03 15.51
N LYS A 18 14.40 -19.11 14.72
CA LYS A 18 13.99 -20.45 15.19
C LYS A 18 12.63 -20.47 15.90
N GLN A 19 11.75 -19.55 15.50
CA GLN A 19 10.35 -19.48 15.95
C GLN A 19 9.44 -19.43 14.73
N VAL A 20 8.20 -19.90 14.89
CA VAL A 20 7.17 -19.86 13.85
C VAL A 20 6.70 -18.42 13.66
N VAL A 21 6.59 -17.98 12.41
CA VAL A 21 6.09 -16.64 12.05
C VAL A 21 4.77 -16.78 11.33
N VAL A 22 3.68 -16.46 12.02
CA VAL A 22 2.32 -16.56 11.47
C VAL A 22 1.98 -15.29 10.68
N VAL A 23 1.68 -15.45 9.39
CA VAL A 23 1.23 -14.34 8.53
C VAL A 23 -0.29 -14.28 8.50
N GLU A 24 -0.86 -13.27 9.15
CA GLU A 24 -2.29 -12.99 9.13
C GLU A 24 -2.63 -11.92 8.07
N ASN A 25 -3.52 -12.26 7.13
CA ASN A 25 -4.08 -11.28 6.21
C ASN A 25 -5.35 -10.65 6.81
N LYS A 26 -5.25 -9.39 7.26
CA LYS A 26 -6.38 -8.61 7.76
C LYS A 26 -6.69 -7.43 6.83
N PRO A 27 -7.42 -7.67 5.73
CA PRO A 27 -7.83 -6.61 4.81
C PRO A 27 -8.93 -5.74 5.43
N GLY A 28 -9.08 -4.53 4.91
CA GLY A 28 -10.15 -3.61 5.29
C GLY A 28 -9.65 -2.25 5.79
N ALA A 29 -10.59 -1.29 5.81
CA ALA A 29 -10.38 0.09 6.28
C ALA A 29 -9.09 0.75 5.75
N LYS A 30 -8.72 0.48 4.48
CA LYS A 30 -7.48 0.97 3.85
C LYS A 30 -6.24 0.78 4.73
N THR A 31 -6.06 -0.40 5.30
CA THR A 31 -4.95 -0.76 6.22
C THR A 31 -5.09 -0.28 7.67
N ALA A 32 -6.06 0.57 8.00
CA ALA A 32 -6.23 1.10 9.36
C ALA A 32 -6.58 0.02 10.40
N LEU A 33 -7.29 -1.04 9.99
CA LEU A 33 -7.67 -2.14 10.89
C LEU A 33 -6.43 -2.88 11.44
N ARG A 34 -5.53 -3.29 10.55
CA ARG A 34 -4.28 -3.95 10.94
C ARG A 34 -3.32 -3.00 11.65
N ALA A 35 -3.31 -1.71 11.28
CA ALA A 35 -2.49 -0.72 11.97
C ALA A 35 -2.94 -0.54 13.42
N LYS A 36 -4.25 -0.35 13.66
CA LYS A 36 -4.82 -0.29 15.01
C LYS A 36 -4.47 -1.52 15.83
N GLN A 37 -4.57 -2.71 15.26
CA GLN A 37 -4.24 -3.94 15.99
C GLN A 37 -2.79 -3.92 16.48
N VAL A 38 -1.85 -3.53 15.62
CA VAL A 38 -0.42 -3.50 15.99
C VAL A 38 -0.14 -2.40 17.00
N THR A 39 -0.68 -1.17 16.82
CA THR A 39 -0.45 -0.07 17.77
C THR A 39 -1.10 -0.30 19.14
N THR A 40 -2.11 -1.17 19.22
CA THR A 40 -2.75 -1.54 20.50
C THR A 40 -2.24 -2.86 21.09
N SER A 41 -1.30 -3.53 20.42
CA SER A 41 -0.68 -4.77 20.91
C SER A 41 0.41 -4.47 21.94
N LYS A 42 0.83 -5.50 22.68
CA LYS A 42 1.98 -5.39 23.58
C LYS A 42 3.23 -5.02 22.77
N PRO A 43 4.05 -4.05 23.21
CA PRO A 43 5.28 -3.66 22.51
C PRO A 43 6.42 -4.64 22.82
N ASP A 44 6.19 -5.94 22.61
CA ASP A 44 7.12 -7.04 22.90
C ASP A 44 7.82 -7.61 21.65
N GLY A 45 7.54 -7.04 20.48
CA GLY A 45 8.14 -7.43 19.20
C GLY A 45 7.48 -8.63 18.51
N TYR A 46 6.46 -9.27 19.11
CA TYR A 46 5.78 -10.43 18.51
C TYR A 46 4.66 -10.06 17.55
N THR A 47 4.20 -8.80 17.58
CA THR A 47 3.20 -8.29 16.65
C THR A 47 3.82 -7.26 15.73
N ILE A 48 4.00 -7.62 14.45
CA ILE A 48 4.66 -6.77 13.45
C ILE A 48 3.67 -6.45 12.33
N LEU A 49 3.71 -5.20 11.86
CA LEU A 49 2.90 -4.72 10.75
C LEU A 49 3.74 -4.62 9.47
N MET A 50 3.26 -5.23 8.39
CA MET A 50 3.70 -4.89 7.03
C MET A 50 3.06 -3.57 6.61
N ALA A 51 3.72 -2.48 6.99
CA ALA A 51 3.28 -1.12 6.70
C ALA A 51 3.54 -0.75 5.23
N THR A 52 2.77 0.22 4.73
CA THR A 52 2.87 0.73 3.36
C THR A 52 2.80 2.26 3.39
N GLY A 53 3.11 2.94 2.29
CA GLY A 53 2.87 4.38 2.16
C GLY A 53 1.42 4.78 2.45
N SER A 54 0.45 3.92 2.13
CA SER A 54 -0.95 4.18 2.50
C SER A 54 -1.17 4.19 4.02
N THR A 55 -0.49 3.29 4.74
CA THR A 55 -0.57 3.19 6.20
C THR A 55 0.13 4.35 6.90
N LEU A 56 1.34 4.70 6.46
CA LEU A 56 2.18 5.65 7.19
C LEU A 56 1.93 7.11 6.79
N LEU A 57 1.48 7.35 5.55
CA LEU A 57 1.36 8.71 4.99
C LEU A 57 -0.06 9.03 4.51
N LEU A 58 -0.62 8.27 3.58
CA LEU A 58 -1.89 8.66 2.93
C LEU A 58 -3.05 8.68 3.91
N ASN A 59 -3.18 7.65 4.75
CA ASN A 59 -4.27 7.59 5.71
C ASN A 59 -4.26 8.82 6.65
N PRO A 60 -3.14 9.15 7.33
CA PRO A 60 -3.03 10.37 8.13
C PRO A 60 -3.40 11.66 7.39
N MET A 61 -3.05 11.76 6.11
CA MET A 61 -3.36 12.95 5.30
C MET A 61 -4.83 13.02 4.85
N LEU A 62 -5.48 11.87 4.65
CA LEU A 62 -6.81 11.80 4.02
C LEU A 62 -7.95 11.72 5.02
N TYR A 63 -7.70 11.25 6.24
CA TYR A 63 -8.75 10.98 7.23
C TYR A 63 -8.62 11.86 8.45
N LYS A 64 -9.66 12.68 8.71
CA LYS A 64 -9.75 13.52 9.91
C LYS A 64 -9.77 12.70 11.22
N LYS A 65 -10.29 11.47 11.17
CA LYS A 65 -10.33 10.55 12.31
C LYS A 65 -9.80 9.20 11.87
N LEU A 66 -8.68 8.80 12.45
CA LEU A 66 -8.08 7.49 12.29
C LEU A 66 -8.15 6.71 13.59
N SER A 67 -8.14 5.39 13.46
CA SER A 67 -8.15 4.48 14.60
C SER A 67 -6.76 4.12 15.10
N TYR A 68 -5.71 4.76 14.60
CA TYR A 68 -4.31 4.58 14.97
C TYR A 68 -3.54 5.89 14.68
N ASP A 69 -2.43 6.10 15.37
CA ASP A 69 -1.43 7.12 15.01
C ASP A 69 -0.26 6.45 14.28
N ALA A 70 0.21 7.06 13.19
CA ALA A 70 1.36 6.53 12.46
C ALA A 70 2.66 6.69 13.26
N SER A 71 2.73 7.65 14.18
CA SER A 71 3.89 7.88 15.06
C SER A 71 4.04 6.81 16.15
N ASP A 72 2.99 6.06 16.48
CA ASP A 72 3.04 4.91 17.39
C ASP A 72 3.73 3.68 16.76
N LEU A 73 3.99 3.70 15.45
CA LEU A 73 4.65 2.60 14.73
C LEU A 73 6.16 2.85 14.67
N VAL A 74 6.93 1.92 15.23
CA VAL A 74 8.40 1.94 15.17
C VAL A 74 8.87 1.24 13.88
N PRO A 75 9.60 1.93 12.97
CA PRO A 75 10.14 1.30 11.77
C PRO A 75 11.21 0.26 12.08
N ILE A 76 11.12 -0.92 11.46
CA ILE A 76 12.12 -2.00 11.61
C ILE A 76 13.05 -2.05 10.40
N ALA A 77 12.49 -2.22 9.20
CA ALA A 77 13.24 -2.31 7.96
C ALA A 77 12.37 -1.96 6.72
N LEU A 78 12.99 -1.38 5.69
CA LEU A 78 12.40 -1.32 4.35
C LEU A 78 12.69 -2.63 3.63
N VAL A 79 11.64 -3.36 3.26
CA VAL A 79 11.76 -4.73 2.71
C VAL A 79 11.36 -4.84 1.23
N ALA A 80 10.68 -3.84 0.70
CA ALA A 80 10.29 -3.77 -0.70
C ALA A 80 9.98 -2.31 -1.08
N GLU A 81 10.37 -1.96 -2.30
CA GLU A 81 9.93 -0.76 -2.99
C GLU A 81 9.20 -1.18 -4.26
N THR A 82 8.13 -0.47 -4.62
CA THR A 82 7.33 -0.80 -5.80
C THR A 82 7.11 0.48 -6.59
N PRO A 83 7.66 0.60 -7.81
CA PRO A 83 7.44 1.78 -8.63
C PRO A 83 5.98 1.82 -9.08
N LEU A 84 5.43 3.03 -9.12
CA LEU A 84 4.13 3.26 -9.75
C LEU A 84 4.33 3.42 -11.25
N ILE A 85 3.62 2.60 -12.02
CA ILE A 85 3.63 2.67 -13.47
C ILE A 85 2.30 3.21 -13.98
N PHE A 86 2.37 4.12 -14.94
CA PHE A 86 1.21 4.59 -15.68
C PHE A 86 1.10 3.78 -16.97
N THR A 87 -0.01 3.08 -17.14
CA THR A 87 -0.28 2.27 -18.33
C THR A 87 -1.56 2.72 -19.00
N VAL A 88 -1.54 2.77 -20.33
CA VAL A 88 -2.71 3.07 -21.15
C VAL A 88 -3.16 1.83 -21.89
N ASN A 89 -4.44 1.75 -22.22
CA ASN A 89 -4.91 0.77 -23.18
C ASN A 89 -4.28 1.06 -24.56
N ASN A 90 -3.77 0.04 -25.25
CA ASN A 90 -3.14 0.19 -26.56
C ASN A 90 -4.05 0.88 -27.61
N LYS A 91 -5.38 0.86 -27.43
CA LYS A 91 -6.34 1.57 -28.29
C LYS A 91 -6.28 3.10 -28.18
N ILE A 92 -5.67 3.65 -27.12
CA ILE A 92 -5.58 5.10 -26.87
C ILE A 92 -4.52 5.76 -27.78
N GLN A 93 -3.67 4.97 -28.46
CA GLN A 93 -2.70 5.42 -29.48
C GLN A 93 -1.85 6.63 -29.03
N VAL A 94 -1.26 6.52 -27.84
CA VAL A 94 -0.30 7.47 -27.29
C VAL A 94 0.99 6.73 -26.99
N ASP A 95 2.11 7.42 -27.23
CA ASP A 95 3.48 6.90 -27.13
C ASP A 95 4.26 7.52 -25.97
N SER A 96 3.69 8.53 -25.31
CA SER A 96 4.32 9.29 -24.24
C SER A 96 3.27 9.83 -23.26
N ILE A 97 3.72 10.18 -22.06
CA ILE A 97 2.85 10.84 -21.07
C ILE A 97 2.41 12.21 -21.60
N GLU A 98 3.28 12.92 -22.31
CA GLU A 98 2.98 14.20 -22.94
C GLU A 98 1.86 14.09 -23.99
N SER A 99 1.93 13.08 -24.87
CA SER A 99 0.87 12.86 -25.87
C SER A 99 -0.44 12.43 -25.22
N PHE A 100 -0.38 11.65 -24.12
CA PHE A 100 -1.55 11.34 -23.30
C PHE A 100 -2.17 12.57 -22.63
N ILE A 101 -1.37 13.43 -21.98
CA ILE A 101 -1.87 14.65 -21.32
C ILE A 101 -2.54 15.56 -22.35
N LYS A 102 -1.90 15.78 -23.51
CA LYS A 102 -2.48 16.59 -24.58
C LYS A 102 -3.82 16.03 -25.07
N LEU A 103 -3.93 14.70 -25.18
CA LEU A 103 -5.17 14.02 -25.55
C LEU A 103 -6.24 14.17 -24.46
N ALA A 104 -5.89 13.93 -23.21
CA ALA A 104 -6.80 14.00 -22.06
C ALA A 104 -7.30 15.42 -21.77
N SER A 105 -6.46 16.44 -21.96
CA SER A 105 -6.84 17.85 -21.78
C SER A 105 -7.61 18.44 -22.96
N SER A 106 -7.71 17.74 -24.09
CA SER A 106 -8.59 18.13 -25.19
C SER A 106 -10.07 18.01 -24.75
N LYS A 107 -11.03 18.58 -25.50
CA LYS A 107 -12.49 18.60 -25.19
C LYS A 107 -13.14 17.21 -24.93
N LYS A 108 -12.38 16.13 -24.91
CA LYS A 108 -12.75 14.74 -24.56
C LYS A 108 -12.40 14.33 -23.13
N ALA A 109 -12.02 15.25 -22.23
CA ALA A 109 -11.63 14.95 -20.84
C ALA A 109 -12.61 14.01 -20.09
N ASN A 110 -13.91 14.09 -20.38
CA ASN A 110 -14.95 13.26 -19.77
C ASN A 110 -15.05 11.82 -20.32
N MET A 111 -14.19 11.42 -21.27
CA MET A 111 -14.19 10.07 -21.86
C MET A 111 -13.19 9.10 -21.23
N PHE A 112 -12.26 9.59 -20.41
CA PHE A 112 -11.21 8.75 -19.84
C PHE A 112 -11.55 8.37 -18.40
N THR A 113 -11.63 7.07 -18.14
CA THR A 113 -11.68 6.48 -16.81
C THR A 113 -10.35 5.81 -16.51
N TYR A 114 -9.89 5.86 -15.27
CA TYR A 114 -8.69 5.14 -14.83
C TYR A 114 -9.08 4.11 -13.76
N ALA A 115 -8.42 2.95 -13.78
CA ALA A 115 -8.54 1.97 -12.71
C ALA A 115 -7.72 2.44 -11.50
N SER A 116 -8.23 2.24 -10.30
CA SER A 116 -7.51 2.46 -9.04
C SER A 116 -7.99 1.47 -8.00
N THR A 117 -7.14 1.11 -7.04
CA THR A 117 -7.51 0.25 -5.89
C THR A 117 -8.47 0.94 -4.91
N GLY A 118 -8.80 2.20 -5.13
CA GLY A 118 -9.84 2.94 -4.42
C GLY A 118 -9.46 4.38 -4.15
N THR A 119 -10.40 5.18 -3.63
CA THR A 119 -10.12 6.57 -3.24
C THR A 119 -8.96 6.58 -2.23
N GLY A 120 -7.93 7.40 -2.44
CA GLY A 120 -6.86 7.56 -1.44
C GLY A 120 -5.85 6.42 -1.32
N THR A 121 -5.78 5.55 -2.33
CA THR A 121 -4.70 4.57 -2.45
C THR A 121 -3.63 5.11 -3.39
N SER A 122 -2.36 4.78 -3.13
CA SER A 122 -1.25 5.11 -4.04
C SER A 122 -1.05 4.05 -5.12
N THR A 123 -1.74 2.91 -5.03
CA THR A 123 -1.51 1.76 -5.91
C THR A 123 -2.65 1.61 -6.92
N PHE A 124 -2.26 1.51 -8.19
CA PHE A 124 -3.07 0.93 -9.25
C PHE A 124 -2.76 -0.59 -9.22
N GLU A 125 -3.76 -1.44 -8.96
CA GLU A 125 -3.66 -2.88 -9.26
C GLU A 125 -4.35 -3.14 -10.59
#